data_AF-A0AAV4FY59-F1
#
_entry.id   AF-A0AAV4FY59-F1
#
_cell.length_a   1.000
_cell.length_b   1.000
_cell.length_c   1.000
_cell.angle_alpha   90.00
_cell.angle_beta   90.00
_cell.angle_gamma   90.00
#
_symmetry.space_group_name_H-M   'P 1'
#
loop_
_entity.id
_entity.type
_entity.pdbx_description
1 polymer ?
#
loop_
_entity_poly.entity_id
_entity_poly.type
_entity_poly.pdbx_seq_one_letter_code
_entity_poly.pdbx_strand_id
1 'polypeptide(L)'
;MLRDRKRLGRPLSLSDTAYREKVDCMIRANGRVKHKEIVDEAGISEERVHRIVTTVLGYRKNSALWVPKQLSAEMKAQRKDTCTQLFERYNAEGVAVQQRILTGEESWVHHYDPECKAQSMENKHKTSPIVVVVEVVVVVEVVVLKVIVVVVVVVVVVAVVAVVVVVVIVEVVVGVEVVLVVV
;
A
#
# COMPACT_ATOMS: atom_id res chain seq x y z
N MET A 1 40.70 -27.42 -47.00
CA MET A 1 39.71 -26.51 -46.37
C MET A 1 40.35 -25.83 -45.17
N LEU A 2 40.71 -24.54 -45.30
CA LEU A 2 41.27 -23.73 -44.20
C LEU A 2 40.11 -23.32 -43.28
N ARG A 3 40.13 -23.77 -42.03
CA ARG A 3 39.16 -23.37 -41.02
C ARG A 3 39.49 -21.96 -40.54
N ASP A 4 38.54 -21.05 -40.72
CA ASP A 4 38.64 -19.67 -40.26
C ASP A 4 38.79 -19.66 -38.72
N ARG A 5 39.83 -18.98 -38.20
CA ARG A 5 40.04 -18.87 -36.74
C ARG A 5 38.88 -18.08 -36.15
N LYS A 6 38.42 -18.49 -34.96
CA LYS A 6 37.34 -17.82 -34.23
C LYS A 6 37.73 -16.35 -34.04
N ARG A 7 37.00 -15.44 -34.72
CA ARG A 7 37.23 -14.00 -34.60
C ARG A 7 36.99 -13.60 -33.15
N LEU A 8 38.05 -13.31 -32.42
CA LEU A 8 37.96 -12.59 -31.16
C LEU A 8 37.46 -11.21 -31.54
N GLY A 9 36.23 -10.86 -31.14
CA GLY A 9 35.66 -9.55 -31.41
C GLY A 9 36.53 -8.42 -30.85
N ARG A 10 36.10 -7.16 -31.04
CA ARG A 10 36.81 -5.99 -30.48
C ARG A 10 37.15 -6.26 -29.00
N PRO A 11 38.44 -6.17 -28.59
CA PRO A 11 38.83 -6.44 -27.22
C PRO A 11 38.11 -5.48 -26.27
N LEU A 12 37.65 -5.99 -25.12
CA LEU A 12 37.25 -5.13 -24.00
C LEU A 12 38.51 -4.36 -23.59
N SER A 13 38.53 -3.05 -23.79
CA SER A 13 39.61 -2.20 -23.32
C SER A 13 39.67 -2.24 -21.79
N LEU A 14 40.83 -2.04 -21.17
CA LEU A 14 40.97 -1.90 -19.71
C LEU A 14 40.03 -0.82 -19.11
N SER A 15 39.55 0.11 -19.94
CA SER A 15 38.53 1.08 -19.57
C SER A 15 37.13 0.47 -19.44
N ASP A 16 36.78 -0.58 -20.19
CA ASP A 16 35.46 -1.24 -20.10
C ASP A 16 35.22 -1.91 -18.74
N THR A 17 36.28 -2.43 -18.11
CA THR A 17 36.17 -3.02 -16.76
C THR A 17 35.98 -1.94 -15.70
N ALA A 18 36.70 -0.82 -15.79
CA ALA A 18 36.55 0.31 -14.89
C ALA A 18 35.15 0.95 -14.97
N TYR A 19 34.62 1.14 -16.18
CA TYR A 19 33.25 1.64 -16.38
C TYR A 19 32.20 0.65 -15.88
N ARG A 20 32.40 -0.65 -16.10
CA ARG A 20 31.50 -1.68 -15.57
C ARG A 20 31.44 -1.64 -14.04
N GLU A 21 32.59 -1.55 -13.38
CA GLU A 21 32.68 -1.49 -11.91
C GLU A 21 32.08 -0.19 -11.36
N LYS A 22 32.30 0.95 -12.04
CA LYS A 22 31.67 2.23 -11.67
C LYS A 22 30.15 2.14 -11.75
N VAL A 23 29.61 1.61 -12.85
CA VAL A 23 28.15 1.43 -13.04
C VAL A 23 27.57 0.45 -12.02
N ASP A 24 28.25 -0.66 -11.74
CA ASP A 24 27.84 -1.64 -10.72
C ASP A 24 27.82 -1.02 -9.32
N CYS A 25 28.83 -0.21 -8.97
CA CYS A 25 28.88 0.52 -7.71
C CYS A 25 27.72 1.50 -7.56
N MET A 26 27.43 2.30 -8.61
CA MET A 26 26.30 3.25 -8.59
C MET A 26 24.95 2.55 -8.39
N ILE A 27 24.70 1.45 -9.10
CA ILE A 27 23.44 0.70 -8.99
C ILE A 27 23.31 0.01 -7.64
N ARG A 28 24.41 -0.50 -7.06
CA ARG A 28 24.40 -1.08 -5.71
C ARG A 28 24.21 -0.04 -4.61
N ALA A 29 24.73 1.16 -4.79
CA ALA A 29 24.52 2.27 -3.86
C ALA A 29 23.07 2.77 -3.90
N ASN A 30 22.48 2.87 -5.09
CA ASN A 30 21.08 3.25 -5.27
C ASN A 30 20.46 2.49 -6.44
N GLY A 31 19.61 1.49 -6.15
CA GLY A 31 18.96 0.73 -7.20
C GLY A 31 17.99 1.57 -8.05
N ARG A 32 17.52 2.73 -7.57
CA ARG A 32 16.57 3.60 -8.29
C ARG A 32 17.24 4.55 -9.27
N VAL A 33 18.56 4.48 -9.41
CA VAL A 33 19.33 5.39 -10.27
C VAL A 33 18.83 5.32 -11.72
N LYS A 34 18.67 6.49 -12.35
CA LYS A 34 18.22 6.57 -13.75
C LYS A 34 19.40 6.35 -14.69
N HIS A 35 19.16 5.81 -15.88
CA HIS A 35 20.22 5.69 -16.89
C HIS A 35 20.87 7.05 -17.22
N LYS A 36 20.09 8.14 -17.25
CA LYS A 36 20.62 9.50 -17.45
C LYS A 36 21.61 9.92 -16.36
N GLU A 37 21.27 9.66 -15.10
CA GLU A 37 22.16 9.95 -13.96
C GLU A 37 23.46 9.15 -14.05
N ILE A 38 23.39 7.89 -14.50
CA ILE A 38 24.59 7.08 -14.78
C ILE A 38 25.40 7.65 -15.96
N VAL A 39 24.74 8.09 -17.03
CA VAL A 39 25.38 8.70 -18.21
C VAL A 39 26.15 9.95 -17.81
N ASP A 40 25.52 10.85 -17.06
CA ASP A 40 26.09 12.13 -16.65
C ASP A 40 27.29 11.92 -15.71
N GLU A 41 27.17 11.01 -14.74
CA GLU A 41 28.23 10.73 -13.75
C GLU A 41 29.38 9.89 -14.32
N ALA A 42 29.07 8.91 -15.18
CA ALA A 42 30.09 8.02 -15.76
C ALA A 42 30.73 8.61 -17.03
N GLY A 43 30.11 9.61 -17.66
CA GLY A 43 30.58 10.20 -18.92
C GLY A 43 30.49 9.24 -20.11
N ILE A 44 29.52 8.32 -20.10
CA ILE A 44 29.36 7.24 -21.08
C ILE A 44 28.10 7.47 -21.90
N SER A 45 28.08 7.08 -23.18
CA SER A 45 26.84 7.11 -23.98
C SER A 45 25.73 6.24 -23.39
N GLU A 46 24.48 6.69 -23.56
CA GLU A 46 23.29 6.00 -23.03
C GLU A 46 23.16 4.56 -23.52
N GLU A 47 23.46 4.30 -24.79
CA GLU A 47 23.45 2.95 -25.37
C GLU A 47 24.44 2.02 -24.66
N ARG A 48 25.64 2.53 -24.33
CA ARG A 48 26.67 1.74 -23.67
C ARG A 48 26.31 1.49 -22.21
N VAL A 49 25.68 2.44 -21.52
CA VAL A 49 25.09 2.22 -20.19
C VAL A 49 24.03 1.11 -20.27
N HIS A 50 23.09 1.19 -21.22
CA HIS A 50 22.05 0.17 -21.39
C HIS A 50 22.64 -1.24 -21.61
N ARG A 51 23.67 -1.36 -22.46
CA ARG A 51 24.38 -2.62 -22.72
C ARG A 51 25.10 -3.14 -21.47
N ILE A 52 25.78 -2.26 -20.73
CA ILE A 52 26.50 -2.64 -19.50
C ILE A 52 25.51 -3.15 -18.45
N VAL A 53 24.43 -2.41 -18.20
CA VAL A 53 23.41 -2.75 -17.20
C VAL A 53 22.71 -4.07 -17.56
N THR A 54 22.21 -4.20 -18.78
CA THR A 54 21.35 -5.33 -19.18
C THR A 54 22.14 -6.56 -19.60
N THR A 55 23.16 -6.40 -20.44
CA THR A 55 23.87 -7.53 -21.07
C THR A 55 25.07 -7.98 -20.26
N VAL A 56 25.87 -7.03 -19.75
CA VAL A 56 27.13 -7.35 -19.05
C VAL A 56 26.88 -7.68 -17.59
N LEU A 57 26.13 -6.82 -16.88
CA LEU A 57 25.82 -6.97 -15.47
C LEU A 57 24.52 -7.75 -15.22
N GLY A 58 23.64 -7.86 -16.21
CA GLY A 58 22.43 -8.67 -16.11
C GLY A 58 21.33 -8.08 -15.23
N TYR A 59 21.37 -6.78 -14.95
CA TYR A 59 20.33 -6.10 -14.21
C TYR A 59 19.04 -6.01 -15.03
N ARG A 60 17.90 -6.12 -14.34
CA ARG A 60 16.57 -5.87 -14.91
C ARG A 60 15.85 -4.84 -14.06
N LYS A 61 15.13 -3.94 -14.73
CA LYS A 61 14.34 -2.91 -14.06
C LYS A 61 12.98 -3.49 -13.69
N ASN A 62 12.73 -3.58 -12.39
CA ASN A 62 11.50 -4.13 -11.84
C ASN A 62 10.80 -3.04 -11.01
N SER A 63 9.47 -2.97 -11.10
CA SER A 63 8.70 -2.15 -10.15
C SER A 63 8.85 -2.75 -8.75
N ALA A 64 9.01 -1.90 -7.74
CA ALA A 64 8.88 -2.37 -6.36
C ALA A 64 7.46 -2.91 -6.11
N LEU A 65 7.36 -3.90 -5.22
CA LEU A 65 6.07 -4.35 -4.70
C LEU A 65 5.58 -3.31 -3.70
N TRP A 66 4.36 -2.83 -3.85
CA TRP A 66 3.77 -1.93 -2.87
C TRP A 66 3.18 -2.78 -1.74
N VAL A 67 3.51 -2.44 -0.49
CA VAL A 67 2.91 -3.04 0.70
C VAL A 67 2.28 -1.99 1.59
N PRO A 68 1.11 -2.25 2.19
CA PRO A 68 0.40 -1.27 3.01
C PRO A 68 1.18 -0.82 4.26
N LYS A 69 2.03 -1.70 4.81
CA LYS A 69 2.76 -1.42 6.05
C LYS A 69 4.04 -2.25 6.17
N GLN A 70 5.10 -1.63 6.67
CA GLN A 70 6.29 -2.37 7.12
C GLN A 70 5.99 -3.00 8.49
N LEU A 71 6.00 -4.34 8.52
CA LEU A 71 5.73 -5.09 9.75
C LEU A 71 7.01 -5.28 10.57
N SER A 72 6.92 -5.07 11.88
CA SER A 72 7.97 -5.47 12.82
C SER A 72 8.08 -7.00 12.89
N ALA A 73 9.18 -7.51 13.45
CA ALA A 73 9.37 -8.95 13.64
C ALA A 73 8.25 -9.57 14.50
N GLU A 74 7.84 -8.86 15.56
CA GLU A 74 6.74 -9.26 16.44
C GLU A 74 5.40 -9.30 15.70
N MET A 75 5.07 -8.26 14.92
CA MET A 75 3.84 -8.24 14.11
C MET A 75 3.81 -9.41 13.11
N LYS A 76 4.96 -9.80 12.54
CA LYS A 76 5.05 -10.96 11.65
C LYS A 76 4.80 -12.27 12.41
N ALA A 77 5.38 -12.41 13.60
CA ALA A 77 5.18 -13.59 14.45
C ALA A 77 3.70 -13.73 14.86
N GLN A 78 3.09 -12.64 15.33
CA GLN A 78 1.68 -12.61 15.70
C GLN A 78 0.76 -12.95 14.51
N ARG A 79 1.01 -12.35 13.34
CA ARG A 79 0.26 -12.68 12.12
C ARG A 79 0.38 -14.16 11.76
N LYS A 80 1.58 -14.73 11.84
CA LYS A 80 1.79 -16.16 11.56
C LYS A 80 0.97 -17.02 12.53
N ASP A 81 1.03 -16.73 13.82
CA ASP A 81 0.31 -17.46 14.86
C ASP A 81 -1.22 -17.40 14.65
N THR A 82 -1.76 -16.20 14.45
CA THR A 82 -3.20 -16.03 14.15
C THR A 82 -3.61 -16.78 12.87
N CYS A 83 -2.81 -16.71 11.81
CA CYS A 83 -3.08 -17.46 10.58
C CYS A 83 -3.06 -18.98 10.80
N THR A 84 -2.13 -19.49 11.60
CA THR A 84 -2.06 -20.93 11.95
C THR A 84 -3.32 -21.36 12.71
N GLN A 85 -3.74 -20.60 13.72
CA GLN A 85 -4.96 -20.91 14.48
C GLN A 85 -6.23 -20.88 13.62
N LEU A 86 -6.36 -19.87 12.74
CA LEU A 86 -7.49 -19.80 11.80
C LEU A 86 -7.48 -20.96 10.81
N PHE A 87 -6.30 -21.38 10.35
CA PHE A 87 -6.16 -22.52 9.45
C PHE A 87 -6.54 -23.85 10.13
N GLU A 88 -6.09 -24.08 11.36
CA GLU A 88 -6.48 -25.25 12.15
C GLU A 88 -7.98 -25.29 12.39
N ARG A 89 -8.57 -24.16 12.76
CA ARG A 89 -10.02 -24.03 12.93
C ARG A 89 -10.79 -24.33 11.64
N TYR A 90 -10.29 -23.84 10.50
CA TYR A 90 -10.86 -24.17 9.20
C TYR A 90 -10.74 -25.66 8.87
N ASN A 91 -9.63 -26.32 9.19
CA ASN A 91 -9.50 -27.77 8.98
C ASN A 91 -10.47 -28.58 9.85
N ALA A 92 -10.80 -28.11 11.04
CA ALA A 92 -11.73 -28.79 11.95
C ALA A 92 -13.21 -28.59 11.56
N GLU A 93 -13.61 -27.35 11.22
CA GLU A 93 -15.02 -26.98 11.01
C GLU A 93 -15.39 -26.77 9.51
N GLY A 94 -14.39 -26.70 8.63
CA GLY A 94 -14.56 -26.48 7.20
C GLY A 94 -15.22 -25.14 6.84
N VAL A 95 -16.00 -25.16 5.77
CA VAL A 95 -16.69 -23.98 5.21
C VAL A 95 -17.71 -23.37 6.19
N ALA A 96 -18.18 -24.13 7.18
CA ALA A 96 -19.14 -23.65 8.16
C ALA A 96 -18.60 -22.46 8.98
N VAL A 97 -17.29 -22.39 9.22
CA VAL A 97 -16.67 -21.22 9.88
C VAL A 97 -16.67 -20.00 8.99
N GLN A 98 -16.40 -20.15 7.70
CA GLN A 98 -16.41 -19.04 6.76
C GLN A 98 -17.80 -18.40 6.65
N GLN A 99 -18.86 -19.22 6.64
CA GLN A 99 -20.24 -18.73 6.56
C GLN A 99 -20.71 -17.95 7.80
N ARG A 100 -20.04 -18.12 8.94
CA ARG A 100 -20.34 -17.38 10.18
C ARG A 100 -19.56 -16.08 10.31
N ILE A 101 -18.52 -15.88 9.50
CA ILE A 101 -17.70 -14.69 9.55
C ILE A 101 -18.39 -13.59 8.73
N LEU A 102 -18.80 -12.53 9.41
CA LEU A 102 -19.17 -11.28 8.77
C LEU A 102 -17.94 -10.37 8.74
N THR A 103 -17.48 -9.99 7.56
CA THR A 103 -16.38 -9.03 7.39
C THR A 103 -16.94 -7.68 6.93
N GLY A 104 -16.43 -6.59 7.51
CA GLY A 104 -16.66 -5.24 7.04
C GLY A 104 -15.34 -4.48 7.03
N GLU A 105 -15.09 -3.72 5.95
CA GLU A 105 -13.94 -2.83 5.86
C GLU A 105 -14.39 -1.43 5.45
N GLU A 106 -13.67 -0.42 5.93
CA GLU A 106 -13.84 0.96 5.48
C GLU A 106 -12.76 1.26 4.45
N SER A 107 -13.17 1.60 3.24
CA SER A 107 -12.27 2.05 2.17
C SER A 107 -12.31 3.57 2.06
N TRP A 108 -11.14 4.22 2.07
CA TRP A 108 -11.00 5.66 1.90
C TRP A 108 -10.96 6.02 0.41
N VAL A 109 -11.72 7.04 0.01
CA VAL A 109 -11.67 7.60 -1.36
C VAL A 109 -10.89 8.91 -1.30
N HIS A 110 -9.69 8.93 -1.89
CA HIS A 110 -8.82 10.11 -1.94
C HIS A 110 -9.07 10.93 -3.21
N HIS A 111 -8.84 12.25 -3.13
CA HIS A 111 -8.88 13.17 -4.28
C HIS A 111 -7.49 13.41 -4.92
N TYR A 112 -6.43 12.81 -4.36
CA TYR A 112 -5.04 12.99 -4.78
C TYR A 112 -4.37 11.65 -5.07
N ASP A 113 -3.61 11.58 -6.16
CA ASP A 113 -2.87 10.39 -6.58
C ASP A 113 -1.45 10.35 -5.97
N PRO A 114 -1.10 9.32 -5.18
CA PRO A 114 0.27 9.12 -4.73
C PRO A 114 1.21 8.73 -5.88
N GLU A 115 2.52 8.72 -5.57
CA GLU A 115 3.60 8.37 -6.51
C GLU A 115 3.26 7.11 -7.34
N CYS A 116 3.41 7.19 -8.66
CA CYS A 116 2.91 6.12 -9.53
C CYS A 116 3.89 4.93 -9.62
N LYS A 117 3.38 3.75 -10.00
CA LYS A 117 4.16 2.52 -10.12
C LYS A 117 5.42 2.65 -10.99
N ALA A 118 5.37 3.53 -12.00
CA ALA A 118 6.51 3.80 -12.88
C ALA A 118 7.66 4.57 -12.19
N GLN A 119 7.34 5.47 -11.26
CA GLN A 119 8.32 6.20 -10.46
C GLN A 119 9.02 5.29 -9.44
N SER A 120 8.33 4.21 -9.01
CA SER A 120 8.82 3.21 -8.06
C SER A 120 9.71 2.10 -8.67
N MET A 121 10.13 2.23 -9.93
CA MET A 121 10.93 1.20 -10.61
C MET A 121 12.43 1.26 -10.26
N GLU A 122 12.99 0.11 -9.94
CA GLU A 122 14.36 -0.07 -9.45
C GLU A 122 15.13 -1.12 -10.28
N ASN A 123 16.42 -0.91 -10.51
CA ASN A 123 17.31 -1.86 -11.17
C ASN A 123 17.75 -2.95 -10.18
N LYS A 124 17.55 -4.23 -10.54
CA LYS A 124 17.89 -5.37 -9.67
C LYS A 124 18.74 -6.41 -10.37
N HIS A 125 19.70 -6.96 -9.62
CA HIS A 125 20.48 -8.09 -10.08
C HIS A 125 19.63 -9.36 -10.05
N LYS A 126 19.96 -10.36 -10.88
CA LYS A 126 19.15 -11.60 -11.01
C LYS A 126 18.97 -12.36 -9.70
N THR A 127 19.91 -12.22 -8.77
CA THR A 127 19.91 -12.89 -7.45
C THR A 127 19.39 -12.01 -6.32
N SER A 128 18.99 -10.77 -6.59
CA SER A 128 18.54 -9.85 -5.54
C SER A 128 17.10 -10.17 -5.09
N PRO A 129 16.81 -10.04 -3.78
CA PRO A 129 15.45 -10.18 -3.27
C PRO A 129 14.54 -9.05 -3.78
N ILE A 130 13.22 -9.26 -3.73
CA ILE A 130 12.26 -8.24 -4.14
C ILE A 130 12.26 -7.12 -3.09
N VAL A 131 12.21 -5.88 -3.59
CA VAL A 131 12.22 -4.65 -2.80
C VAL A 131 10.78 -4.22 -2.73
N VAL A 132 10.40 -3.79 -1.53
CA VAL A 132 9.03 -3.53 -1.15
C VAL A 132 8.94 -2.07 -0.73
N VAL A 133 8.00 -1.33 -1.32
CA VAL A 133 7.72 0.07 -1.00
C VAL A 133 6.52 0.11 -0.10
N VAL A 134 6.64 0.85 1.00
CA VAL A 134 5.58 1.00 1.98
C VAL A 134 4.67 2.13 1.53
N GLU A 135 3.37 1.88 1.48
CA GLU A 135 2.37 2.90 1.22
C GLU A 135 2.27 3.85 2.42
N VAL A 136 2.48 5.16 2.20
CA VAL A 136 2.29 6.19 3.22
C VAL A 136 0.90 6.78 3.02
N VAL A 137 -0.07 6.30 3.79
CA VAL A 137 -1.41 6.89 3.84
C VAL A 137 -1.37 8.12 4.73
N VAL A 138 -1.48 9.32 4.12
CA VAL A 138 -1.59 10.59 4.86
C VAL A 138 -3.02 10.71 5.38
N VAL A 139 -3.18 10.68 6.70
CA VAL A 139 -4.47 10.73 7.40
C VAL A 139 -4.80 12.19 7.73
N VAL A 140 -5.98 12.68 7.35
CA VAL A 140 -6.50 13.98 7.82
C VAL A 140 -7.86 13.76 8.48
N GLU A 141 -7.98 14.18 9.73
CA GLU A 141 -9.14 13.99 10.61
C GLU A 141 -10.40 14.69 10.10
N VAL A 142 -11.39 13.92 9.61
CA VAL A 142 -12.76 14.43 9.39
C VAL A 142 -13.83 13.46 9.92
N VAL A 143 -13.47 12.20 10.24
CA VAL A 143 -14.44 11.15 10.59
C VAL A 143 -14.87 11.17 12.05
N VAL A 144 -13.95 11.46 12.98
CA VAL A 144 -14.28 11.55 14.41
C VAL A 144 -15.37 12.60 14.65
N LEU A 145 -15.27 13.75 13.97
CA LEU A 145 -16.27 14.82 14.07
C LEU A 145 -17.63 14.38 13.52
N LYS A 146 -17.68 13.63 12.41
CA LYS A 146 -18.93 13.14 11.82
C LYS A 146 -19.63 12.11 12.71
N VAL A 147 -18.89 11.17 13.31
CA VAL A 147 -19.46 10.16 14.22
C VAL A 147 -20.00 10.81 15.48
N ILE A 148 -19.24 11.73 16.10
CA ILE A 148 -19.70 12.46 17.29
C ILE A 148 -20.97 13.25 16.97
N VAL A 149 -21.02 13.96 15.83
CA VAL A 149 -22.21 14.71 15.42
C VAL A 149 -23.41 13.78 15.22
N VAL A 150 -23.24 12.63 14.55
CA VAL A 150 -24.34 11.65 14.35
C VAL A 150 -24.85 11.10 15.67
N VAL A 151 -23.95 10.68 16.58
CA VAL A 151 -24.34 10.16 17.91
C VAL A 151 -25.07 11.22 18.71
N VAL A 152 -24.57 12.47 18.74
CA VAL A 152 -25.22 13.58 19.45
C VAL A 152 -26.60 13.87 18.87
N VAL A 153 -26.75 13.93 17.54
CA VAL A 153 -28.04 14.17 16.88
C VAL A 153 -29.04 13.05 17.20
N VAL A 154 -28.63 11.79 17.13
CA VAL A 154 -29.51 10.64 17.45
C VAL A 154 -29.96 10.70 18.91
N VAL A 155 -29.05 10.95 19.85
CA VAL A 155 -29.38 11.04 21.29
C VAL A 155 -30.36 12.18 21.56
N VAL A 156 -30.13 13.36 20.96
CA VAL A 156 -31.02 14.52 21.12
C VAL A 156 -32.41 14.23 20.54
N VAL A 157 -32.49 13.64 19.35
CA VAL A 157 -33.77 13.29 18.71
C VAL A 157 -34.55 12.28 19.57
N VAL A 158 -33.89 11.23 20.05
CA VAL A 158 -34.53 10.22 20.90
C VAL A 158 -35.05 10.84 22.20
N ALA A 159 -34.28 11.72 22.83
CA ALA A 159 -34.70 12.42 24.05
C ALA A 159 -35.92 13.32 23.80
N VAL A 160 -35.92 14.10 22.72
CA VAL A 160 -37.06 14.97 22.36
C VAL A 160 -38.31 14.15 22.10
N VAL A 161 -38.20 13.06 21.33
CA VAL A 161 -39.33 12.16 21.06
C VAL A 161 -39.87 11.55 22.35
N ALA A 162 -39.00 11.09 23.25
CA ALA A 162 -39.42 10.55 24.55
C ALA A 162 -40.19 11.59 25.38
N VAL A 163 -39.71 12.83 25.44
CA VAL A 163 -40.40 13.92 26.16
C VAL A 163 -41.77 14.22 25.54
N VAL A 164 -41.85 14.34 24.21
CA VAL A 164 -43.13 14.58 23.52
C VAL A 164 -44.12 13.44 23.78
N VAL A 165 -43.67 12.19 23.71
CA VAL A 165 -44.51 11.02 24.00
C VAL A 165 -45.02 11.07 25.44
N VAL A 166 -44.17 11.40 26.42
CA VAL A 166 -44.59 11.52 27.83
C VAL A 166 -45.61 12.64 27.99
N VAL A 167 -45.40 13.82 27.38
CA VAL A 167 -46.35 14.94 27.45
C VAL A 167 -47.71 14.55 26.87
N VAL A 168 -47.73 13.94 25.68
CA VAL A 168 -48.97 13.47 25.04
C VAL A 168 -49.68 12.42 25.89
N ILE A 169 -48.93 11.47 26.46
CA ILE A 169 -49.51 10.45 27.35
C ILE A 169 -50.09 11.11 28.60
N VAL A 170 -49.41 12.08 29.21
CA VAL A 170 -49.92 12.82 30.38
C VAL A 170 -51.17 13.61 30.03
N GLU A 171 -51.20 14.29 28.89
CA GLU A 171 -52.40 15.02 28.42
C GLU A 171 -53.60 14.07 28.21
N VAL A 172 -53.37 12.90 27.62
CA VAL A 172 -54.41 11.88 27.38
C VAL A 172 -54.87 11.20 28.67
N VAL A 173 -53.95 10.89 29.60
CA VAL A 173 -54.24 10.16 30.85
C VAL A 173 -54.83 11.06 31.92
N VAL A 174 -54.34 12.29 32.05
CA VAL A 174 -54.87 13.27 33.03
C VAL A 174 -56.18 13.88 32.54
N GLY A 175 -56.55 13.68 31.27
CA GLY A 175 -57.88 14.03 30.76
C GLY A 175 -58.15 15.52 30.87
N VAL A 176 -57.17 16.36 30.53
CA VAL A 176 -57.42 17.79 30.39
C VAL A 176 -58.07 18.01 29.03
N GLU A 177 -59.39 17.79 28.97
CA GLU A 177 -60.21 18.56 28.06
C GLU A 177 -60.01 20.03 28.45
N VAL A 178 -59.21 20.77 27.69
CA VAL A 178 -59.25 22.23 27.73
C VAL A 178 -60.59 22.63 27.13
N VAL A 179 -61.65 22.57 27.94
CA VAL A 179 -62.92 23.22 27.64
C VAL A 179 -62.62 24.70 27.55
N LEU A 180 -62.72 25.22 26.34
CA LEU A 180 -62.62 26.63 26.02
C LEU A 180 -63.77 27.36 26.72
N VAL A 181 -63.58 27.82 27.97
CA VAL A 181 -64.46 28.83 28.58
C VAL A 181 -63.96 30.20 28.13
N VAL A 182 -64.35 30.58 26.92
CA VAL A 182 -64.38 31.97 26.49
C VAL A 182 -65.77 32.48 26.88
N VAL A 183 -65.79 33.54 27.69
CA VAL A 183 -66.98 34.37 27.97
C VAL A 183 -67.49 35.00 26.69
#